data_AF-A0A7S1AM10-F1
#
_entry.id   AF-A0A7S1AM10-F1
#
_cell.length_a   1.000
_cell.length_b   1.000
_cell.length_c   1.000
_cell.angle_alpha   90.00
_cell.angle_beta   90.00
_cell.angle_gamma   90.00
#
_symmetry.space_group_name_H-M   'P 1'
#
loop_
_entity.id
_entity.type
_entity.pdbx_description
1 polymer ?
#
loop_
_entity_poly.entity_id
_entity_poly.type
_entity_poly.pdbx_seq_one_letter_code
_entity_poly.pdbx_strand_id
1 'polypeptide(L)'
;VRLTGVSFELPFLTHQLSMMDLQGGFVFLVEESTGILVAASDPNLSVLGDGENGTGTEYIYPIDSTHPLVRGAALNLKSTDSWPTLSDRLVQGEIDGVNHFFQCFLFTRYNLSLVGVYVIPAHIILGDVSSRAVLGSVFNVMCSVALVVSIFAGVCHRFRKLRRDAQEQSRAMKLKVQEVNLAVGIAEKLANYDLRAAEQVLKRQDFACENATRPLQQLLDNLTSYAPFLPDSLFTRLHDTEARRGTPNETLAAAMEGKTACLRSVEACARRLRDPSYTLLAFARDVETAFPELILYTTAETLSSGLDASDEFERTMGALYATYCLLRLDLDGKEIFSFGVDASGCALREPKDHHHKKLEFYSTMNWPAVTDLVVRADLLRLDALGNIVLGHDRVVAMLVLTAVHGVMKNSALLPRVLPQHAQYNGYGAGARINDHDVALAYIMECFPHLLPSYNCLEPGQRAPVLFTQEKMGFNNGWLVQGEAPPSVLFSKFKQVISRGRVPNADISFYLVHWLTDLAGAEAYDGRPWPGAEKFTTQFPVRVLGSFIDSFGFVDRLAVQSEVEVMEDYLSNRWEEHGLPPFQPRSTSTIAL
;
A
#
# COMPACT_ATOMS: atom_id res chain seq x y z
N VAL A 1 -45.88 -33.95 63.47
CA VAL A 1 -46.99 -33.58 64.40
C VAL A 1 -48.24 -34.19 63.80
N ARG A 2 -48.77 -35.26 64.41
CA ARG A 2 -50.04 -35.85 64.00
C ARG A 2 -51.15 -34.83 64.28
N LEU A 3 -52.16 -34.74 63.40
CA LEU A 3 -53.41 -33.99 63.61
C LEU A 3 -54.19 -34.58 64.80
N THR A 4 -53.66 -34.44 66.01
CA THR A 4 -54.30 -34.89 67.27
C THR A 4 -54.20 -33.84 68.38
N GLY A 5 -53.81 -32.60 68.05
CA GLY A 5 -53.51 -31.56 69.05
C GLY A 5 -54.30 -30.25 68.95
N VAL A 6 -55.09 -30.05 67.90
CA VAL A 6 -55.99 -28.90 67.79
C VAL A 6 -57.29 -29.42 67.21
N SER A 7 -58.32 -29.54 68.03
CA SER A 7 -59.70 -29.83 67.61
C SER A 7 -60.26 -28.60 66.89
N PHE A 8 -59.78 -28.36 65.68
CA PHE A 8 -60.49 -27.55 64.70
C PHE A 8 -61.71 -28.36 64.27
N GLU A 9 -62.91 -27.83 64.48
CA GLU A 9 -64.11 -28.43 63.91
C GLU A 9 -64.01 -28.32 62.38
N LEU A 10 -63.62 -29.42 61.73
CA LEU A 10 -63.63 -29.59 60.27
C LEU A 10 -64.92 -29.08 59.58
N PRO A 11 -66.13 -29.17 60.19
CA PRO A 11 -67.34 -28.56 59.63
C PRO A 11 -67.24 -27.07 59.31
N PHE A 12 -66.38 -26.31 60.00
CA PHE A 12 -66.19 -24.88 59.74
C PHE A 12 -65.68 -24.60 58.31
N LEU A 13 -64.77 -25.42 57.78
CA LEU A 13 -64.21 -25.20 56.44
C LEU A 13 -65.25 -25.47 55.35
N THR A 14 -65.99 -26.57 55.45
CA THR A 14 -67.11 -26.88 54.54
C THR A 14 -68.16 -25.76 54.56
N HIS A 15 -68.50 -25.23 55.74
CA HIS A 15 -69.43 -24.12 55.85
C HIS A 15 -68.90 -22.85 55.15
N GLN A 16 -67.63 -22.49 55.33
CA GLN A 16 -67.02 -21.34 54.65
C GLN A 16 -66.98 -21.50 53.13
N LEU A 17 -66.65 -22.70 52.62
CA LEU A 17 -66.66 -22.97 51.18
C LEU A 17 -68.07 -22.90 50.59
N SER A 18 -69.09 -23.36 51.32
CA SER A 18 -70.48 -23.28 50.87
C SER A 18 -71.02 -21.85 50.78
N MET A 19 -70.40 -20.90 51.49
CA MET A 19 -70.75 -19.48 51.46
C MET A 19 -70.02 -18.71 50.34
N MET A 20 -69.09 -19.34 49.62
CA MET A 20 -68.43 -18.72 48.48
C MET A 20 -69.39 -18.69 47.28
N ASP A 21 -69.69 -17.50 46.75
CA ASP A 21 -70.47 -17.33 45.52
C ASP A 21 -69.62 -17.69 44.30
N LEU A 22 -69.48 -19.00 44.09
CA LEU A 22 -68.76 -19.58 42.97
C LEU A 22 -69.71 -19.67 41.79
N GLN A 23 -69.60 -18.75 40.83
CA GLN A 23 -70.48 -18.58 39.67
C GLN A 23 -70.68 -19.88 38.85
N GLY A 24 -71.55 -20.78 39.33
CA GLY A 24 -71.77 -22.12 38.77
C GLY A 24 -70.60 -23.10 38.95
N GLY A 25 -69.66 -22.81 39.85
CA GLY A 25 -68.49 -23.66 40.11
C GLY A 25 -68.55 -24.37 41.45
N PHE A 26 -67.75 -25.43 41.59
CA PHE A 26 -67.68 -26.30 42.75
C PHE A 26 -66.24 -26.36 43.27
N VAL A 27 -66.01 -26.27 44.58
CA VAL A 27 -64.66 -26.35 45.15
C VAL A 27 -64.56 -27.43 46.22
N PHE A 28 -63.43 -28.12 46.25
CA PHE A 28 -63.07 -29.02 47.37
C PHE A 28 -61.60 -28.89 47.74
N LEU A 29 -61.29 -29.22 48.98
CA LEU A 29 -59.96 -29.11 49.58
C LEU A 29 -59.43 -30.50 49.94
N VAL A 30 -58.17 -30.75 49.59
CA VAL A 30 -57.46 -31.99 49.87
C VAL A 30 -56.22 -31.67 50.71
N GLU A 31 -55.95 -32.44 51.76
CA GLU A 31 -54.72 -32.29 52.53
C GLU A 31 -53.52 -32.67 51.65
N GLU A 32 -52.56 -31.74 51.51
CA GLU A 32 -51.45 -31.87 50.56
C GLU A 32 -50.60 -33.12 50.83
N SER A 33 -50.35 -33.43 52.11
CA SER A 33 -49.44 -34.49 52.51
C SER A 33 -50.04 -35.89 52.47
N THR A 34 -51.35 -36.01 52.73
CA THR A 34 -52.04 -37.29 52.85
C THR A 34 -52.94 -37.60 51.67
N GLY A 35 -53.38 -36.59 50.92
CA GLY A 35 -54.35 -36.73 49.83
C GLY A 35 -55.80 -36.92 50.31
N ILE A 36 -56.07 -36.72 51.60
CA ILE A 36 -57.40 -36.90 52.20
C ILE A 36 -58.30 -35.71 51.87
N LEU A 37 -59.58 -35.96 51.59
CA LEU A 37 -60.58 -34.91 51.41
C LEU A 37 -60.88 -34.24 52.76
N VAL A 38 -60.68 -32.92 52.83
CA VAL A 38 -60.81 -32.15 54.08
C VAL A 38 -62.11 -31.38 54.14
N ALA A 39 -62.56 -30.80 53.01
CA ALA A 39 -63.78 -30.00 52.92
C ALA A 39 -64.27 -29.88 51.46
N ALA A 40 -65.54 -29.54 51.27
CA ALA A 40 -66.10 -29.19 49.96
C ALA A 40 -67.14 -28.07 50.08
N SER A 41 -67.48 -27.41 48.97
CA SER A 41 -68.53 -26.38 48.94
C SER A 41 -69.95 -26.94 49.01
N ASP A 42 -70.14 -28.25 48.82
CA ASP A 42 -71.42 -28.90 49.10
C ASP A 42 -71.49 -29.32 50.58
N PRO A 43 -72.37 -28.69 51.40
CA PRO A 43 -72.48 -28.99 52.83
C PRO A 43 -73.03 -30.40 53.11
N ASN A 44 -73.63 -31.07 52.12
CA ASN A 44 -74.15 -32.42 52.27
C ASN A 44 -73.09 -33.51 52.06
N LEU A 45 -71.88 -33.13 51.61
CA LEU A 45 -70.80 -34.07 51.42
C LEU A 45 -70.12 -34.40 52.75
N SER A 46 -70.30 -35.63 53.24
CA SER A 46 -69.50 -36.12 54.35
C SER A 46 -68.05 -36.34 53.92
N VAL A 47 -67.11 -35.80 54.69
CA VAL A 47 -65.65 -35.99 54.51
C VAL A 47 -65.09 -37.11 55.40
N LEU A 48 -65.93 -37.68 56.27
CA LEU A 48 -65.64 -38.83 57.12
C LEU A 48 -66.56 -39.98 56.73
N GLY A 49 -65.99 -41.17 56.57
CA GLY A 49 -66.71 -42.41 56.35
C GLY A 49 -67.08 -43.09 57.66
N ASP A 50 -68.22 -43.78 57.66
CA ASP A 50 -68.59 -44.72 58.72
C ASP A 50 -67.66 -45.94 58.62
N GLY A 51 -66.65 -46.04 59.50
CA GLY A 51 -65.71 -47.15 59.46
C GLY A 51 -66.43 -48.49 59.61
N GLU A 52 -65.99 -49.52 58.88
CA GLU A 52 -66.69 -50.79 58.66
C GLU A 52 -67.08 -51.60 59.93
N ASN A 53 -66.70 -51.16 61.14
CA ASN A 53 -67.07 -51.79 62.42
C ASN A 53 -67.57 -50.82 63.51
N GLY A 54 -67.97 -49.59 63.17
CA GLY A 54 -68.61 -48.65 64.11
C GLY A 54 -67.70 -48.11 65.24
N THR A 55 -66.39 -48.37 65.21
CA THR A 55 -65.44 -47.90 66.23
C THR A 55 -64.24 -47.14 65.65
N GLY A 56 -64.49 -46.25 64.68
CA GLY A 56 -63.51 -45.30 64.17
C GLY A 56 -64.01 -44.53 62.95
N THR A 57 -63.75 -43.22 62.89
CA THR A 57 -63.95 -42.39 61.68
C THR A 57 -62.88 -42.71 60.65
N GLU A 58 -63.29 -43.14 59.46
CA GLU A 58 -62.39 -43.41 58.33
C GLU A 58 -62.30 -42.17 57.43
N TYR A 59 -61.10 -41.87 56.92
CA TYR A 59 -60.88 -40.70 56.07
C TYR A 59 -61.20 -41.03 54.60
N ILE A 60 -61.92 -40.15 53.91
CA ILE A 60 -62.32 -40.36 52.50
C ILE A 60 -61.27 -39.71 51.59
N TYR A 61 -60.79 -40.44 50.58
CA TYR A 61 -59.99 -39.87 49.49
C TYR A 61 -60.90 -39.32 48.38
N PRO A 62 -60.52 -38.24 47.67
CA PRO A 62 -61.37 -37.65 46.62
C PRO A 62 -61.85 -38.64 45.55
N ILE A 63 -61.03 -39.64 45.22
CA ILE A 63 -61.40 -40.69 44.24
C ILE A 63 -62.46 -41.67 44.76
N ASP A 64 -62.54 -41.84 46.08
CA ASP A 64 -63.52 -42.72 46.74
C ASP A 64 -64.76 -41.93 47.18
N SER A 65 -64.80 -40.62 46.90
CA SER A 65 -65.94 -39.77 47.19
C SER A 65 -67.18 -40.21 46.40
N THR A 66 -68.33 -40.19 47.05
CA THR A 66 -69.64 -40.41 46.41
C THR A 66 -70.09 -39.20 45.58
N HIS A 67 -69.44 -38.04 45.72
CA HIS A 67 -69.80 -36.83 44.98
C HIS A 67 -69.20 -36.84 43.56
N PRO A 68 -70.02 -36.80 42.49
CA PRO A 68 -69.56 -36.99 41.11
C PRO A 68 -68.52 -35.95 40.66
N LEU A 69 -68.64 -34.69 41.09
CA LEU A 69 -67.65 -33.66 40.75
C LEU A 69 -66.30 -33.86 41.48
N VAL A 70 -66.30 -34.36 42.72
CA VAL A 70 -65.06 -34.62 43.47
C VAL A 70 -64.36 -35.83 42.86
N ARG A 71 -65.10 -36.92 42.66
CA ARG A 71 -64.58 -38.14 42.05
C ARG A 71 -64.13 -37.90 40.61
N GLY A 72 -64.94 -37.21 39.81
CA GLY A 72 -64.66 -36.90 38.42
C GLY A 72 -63.44 -35.99 38.27
N ALA A 73 -63.32 -34.95 39.10
CA ALA A 73 -62.12 -34.10 39.12
C ALA A 73 -60.90 -34.92 39.56
N ALA A 74 -61.02 -35.73 40.61
CA ALA A 74 -59.93 -36.60 41.07
C ALA A 74 -59.46 -37.57 39.98
N LEU A 75 -60.37 -38.18 39.20
CA LEU A 75 -60.02 -39.06 38.08
C LEU A 75 -59.29 -38.31 36.95
N ASN A 76 -59.76 -37.11 36.58
CA ASN A 76 -59.12 -36.28 35.55
C ASN A 76 -57.77 -35.71 36.02
N LEU A 77 -57.57 -35.55 37.33
CA LEU A 77 -56.33 -35.10 37.95
C LEU A 77 -55.39 -36.25 38.37
N LYS A 78 -55.85 -37.52 38.37
CA LYS A 78 -55.10 -38.70 38.84
C LYS A 78 -53.88 -39.07 37.99
N SER A 79 -53.70 -38.49 36.81
CA SER A 79 -52.48 -38.71 36.01
C SER A 79 -51.22 -38.09 36.64
N THR A 80 -51.37 -37.33 37.72
CA THR A 80 -50.29 -36.70 38.49
C THR A 80 -50.25 -37.33 39.87
N ASP A 81 -49.33 -38.28 40.09
CA ASP A 81 -49.20 -39.12 41.30
C ASP A 81 -48.92 -38.36 42.62
N SER A 82 -49.05 -37.02 42.66
CA SER A 82 -49.03 -36.25 43.91
C SER A 82 -49.77 -34.90 43.77
N TRP A 83 -50.71 -34.63 44.68
CA TRP A 83 -51.42 -33.35 44.83
C TRP A 83 -50.52 -32.10 44.89
N PRO A 84 -49.31 -32.13 45.51
CA PRO A 84 -48.37 -31.00 45.49
C PRO A 84 -48.01 -30.49 44.09
N THR A 85 -48.00 -31.37 43.07
CA THR A 85 -47.62 -30.97 41.69
C THR A 85 -48.74 -30.27 40.92
N LEU A 86 -49.95 -30.24 41.47
CA LEU A 86 -51.14 -29.73 40.79
C LEU A 86 -51.43 -28.25 41.06
N SER A 87 -50.81 -27.63 42.06
CA SER A 87 -51.21 -26.34 42.63
C SER A 87 -51.28 -25.13 41.70
N ASP A 88 -50.76 -25.19 40.46
CA ASP A 88 -50.81 -24.08 39.48
C ASP A 88 -51.33 -24.50 38.09
N ARG A 89 -52.08 -25.61 38.00
CA ARG A 89 -52.56 -26.14 36.72
C ARG A 89 -54.05 -25.88 36.50
N LEU A 90 -54.36 -25.35 35.31
CA LEU A 90 -55.68 -25.42 34.70
C LEU A 90 -55.73 -26.68 33.83
N VAL A 91 -56.55 -27.65 34.21
CA VAL A 91 -56.74 -28.90 33.48
C VAL A 91 -58.14 -28.92 32.90
N GLN A 92 -58.28 -29.31 31.64
CA GLN A 92 -59.59 -29.57 31.05
C GLN A 92 -59.87 -31.07 31.14
N GLY A 93 -61.08 -31.44 31.50
CA GLY A 93 -61.52 -32.82 31.40
C GLY A 93 -63.03 -32.95 31.48
N GLU A 94 -63.49 -34.18 31.34
CA GLU A 94 -64.90 -34.49 31.18
C GLU A 94 -65.41 -35.17 32.46
N ILE A 95 -66.55 -34.67 32.95
CA ILE A 95 -67.31 -35.31 34.04
C ILE A 95 -68.74 -35.47 33.53
N ASP A 96 -69.21 -36.71 33.47
CA ASP A 96 -70.57 -37.08 33.07
C ASP A 96 -71.04 -36.45 31.74
N GLY A 97 -70.18 -36.39 30.72
CA GLY A 97 -70.52 -35.85 29.39
C GLY A 97 -70.30 -34.35 29.23
N VAL A 98 -69.92 -33.64 30.31
CA VAL A 98 -69.74 -32.19 30.30
C VAL A 98 -68.26 -31.84 30.48
N ASN A 99 -67.74 -31.03 29.57
CA ASN A 99 -66.40 -30.47 29.69
C ASN A 99 -66.34 -29.47 30.84
N HIS A 100 -65.40 -29.71 31.75
CA HIS A 100 -65.09 -28.84 32.88
C HIS A 100 -63.64 -28.37 32.80
N PHE A 101 -63.38 -27.23 33.42
CA PHE A 101 -62.04 -26.79 33.79
C PHE A 101 -61.83 -27.01 35.27
N PHE A 102 -60.66 -27.55 35.62
CA PHE A 102 -60.18 -27.77 36.97
C PHE A 102 -59.03 -26.80 37.21
N GLN A 103 -59.24 -25.81 38.07
CA GLN A 103 -58.18 -24.93 38.54
C GLN A 103 -57.76 -25.40 39.93
N CYS A 104 -56.55 -25.93 40.02
CA CYS A 104 -55.95 -26.26 41.31
C CYS A 104 -55.23 -25.03 41.88
N PHE A 105 -55.23 -24.88 43.20
CA PHE A 105 -54.53 -23.82 43.91
C PHE A 105 -54.03 -24.32 45.27
N LEU A 106 -52.88 -23.83 45.73
CA LEU A 106 -52.36 -24.14 47.06
C LEU A 106 -52.88 -23.15 48.11
N PHE A 107 -53.33 -23.68 49.24
CA PHE A 107 -53.74 -22.91 50.41
C PHE A 107 -52.90 -23.32 51.62
N THR A 108 -51.98 -22.45 52.04
CA THR A 108 -51.15 -22.67 53.23
C THR A 108 -51.49 -21.64 54.31
N ARG A 109 -52.12 -22.07 55.41
CA ARG A 109 -52.45 -21.18 56.53
C ARG A 109 -52.43 -21.94 57.86
N TYR A 110 -51.83 -21.35 58.90
CA TYR A 110 -51.75 -21.95 60.25
C TYR A 110 -51.17 -23.38 60.27
N ASN A 111 -50.12 -23.64 59.49
CA ASN A 111 -49.49 -24.96 59.31
C ASN A 111 -50.39 -26.05 58.69
N LEU A 112 -51.54 -25.67 58.12
CA LEU A 112 -52.30 -26.53 57.22
C LEU A 112 -51.90 -26.21 55.79
N SER A 113 -51.43 -27.22 55.06
CA SER A 113 -51.24 -27.15 53.61
C SER A 113 -52.33 -27.96 52.91
N LEU A 114 -53.21 -27.26 52.21
CA LEU A 114 -54.33 -27.84 51.48
C LEU A 114 -54.21 -27.49 50.00
N VAL A 115 -54.55 -28.43 49.13
CA VAL A 115 -54.74 -28.19 47.69
C VAL A 115 -56.24 -28.02 47.45
N GLY A 116 -56.63 -26.84 46.98
CA GLY A 116 -57.99 -26.56 46.55
C GLY A 116 -58.15 -26.86 45.06
N VAL A 117 -59.28 -27.48 44.71
CA VAL A 117 -59.65 -27.79 43.33
C VAL A 117 -60.96 -27.11 43.02
N TYR A 118 -60.92 -26.11 42.14
CA TYR A 118 -62.10 -25.43 41.62
C TYR A 118 -62.52 -26.03 40.28
N VAL A 119 -63.75 -26.54 40.22
CA VAL A 119 -64.36 -27.23 39.09
C VAL A 119 -65.44 -26.34 38.49
N ILE A 120 -65.34 -25.98 37.21
CA ILE A 120 -66.32 -25.12 36.55
C ILE A 120 -66.63 -25.61 35.12
N PRO A 121 -67.91 -25.67 34.71
CA PRO A 121 -68.27 -26.06 33.34
C PRO A 121 -67.65 -25.11 32.30
N ALA A 122 -67.09 -25.67 31.23
CA ALA A 122 -66.40 -24.91 30.18
C ALA A 122 -67.29 -23.87 29.48
N HIS A 123 -68.60 -24.14 29.39
CA HIS A 123 -69.54 -23.21 28.77
C HIS A 123 -69.74 -21.92 29.58
N ILE A 124 -69.50 -21.93 30.90
CA ILE A 124 -69.57 -20.73 31.74
C ILE A 124 -68.35 -19.83 31.47
N ILE A 125 -67.16 -20.41 31.29
CA ILE A 125 -65.93 -19.66 31.00
C ILE A 125 -65.91 -19.13 29.57
N LEU A 126 -66.29 -19.94 28.59
CA LEU A 126 -66.06 -19.62 27.18
C LEU A 126 -67.09 -18.64 26.60
N GLY A 127 -68.23 -18.45 27.26
CA GLY A 127 -69.28 -17.52 26.84
C GLY A 127 -69.78 -17.73 25.39
N ASP A 128 -70.74 -16.91 24.96
CA ASP A 128 -71.31 -16.99 23.61
C ASP A 128 -70.41 -16.30 22.55
N VAL A 129 -69.11 -16.61 22.56
CA VAL A 129 -68.07 -15.92 21.76
C VAL A 129 -67.96 -16.49 20.33
N SER A 130 -68.72 -17.54 20.00
CA SER A 130 -68.59 -18.20 18.69
C SER A 130 -69.28 -17.47 17.52
N SER A 131 -70.22 -16.54 17.75
CA SER A 131 -71.02 -15.96 16.65
C SER A 131 -70.57 -14.57 16.15
N ARG A 132 -69.62 -13.87 16.82
CA ARG A 132 -69.14 -12.52 16.40
C ARG A 132 -67.70 -12.45 15.88
N ALA A 133 -66.92 -13.54 15.95
CA ALA A 133 -65.49 -13.53 15.58
C ALA A 133 -65.21 -13.63 14.06
N VAL A 134 -66.13 -14.17 13.27
CA VAL A 134 -65.87 -14.51 11.86
C VAL A 134 -65.90 -13.28 10.94
N LEU A 135 -66.73 -12.27 11.21
CA LEU A 135 -66.86 -11.11 10.32
C LEU A 135 -65.71 -10.09 10.49
N GLY A 136 -65.14 -9.98 11.69
CA GLY A 136 -64.00 -9.10 11.97
C GLY A 136 -62.67 -9.63 11.45
N SER A 137 -62.50 -10.96 11.36
CA SER A 137 -61.25 -11.56 10.92
C SER A 137 -61.01 -11.38 9.41
N VAL A 138 -62.06 -11.51 8.59
CA VAL A 138 -61.95 -11.39 7.12
C VAL A 138 -61.58 -9.97 6.69
N PHE A 139 -62.16 -8.94 7.32
CA PHE A 139 -61.85 -7.54 7.02
C PHE A 139 -60.41 -7.18 7.41
N ASN A 140 -59.96 -7.60 8.60
CA ASN A 140 -58.59 -7.37 9.03
C ASN A 140 -57.56 -8.06 8.11
N VAL A 141 -57.83 -9.29 7.66
CA VAL A 141 -56.93 -10.01 6.74
C VAL A 141 -56.80 -9.27 5.41
N MET A 142 -57.90 -8.79 4.82
CA MET A 142 -57.86 -8.06 3.54
C MET A 142 -57.09 -6.74 3.65
N CYS A 143 -57.31 -5.97 4.72
CA CYS A 143 -56.57 -4.73 4.97
C CYS A 143 -55.08 -5.00 5.22
N SER A 144 -54.73 -6.05 5.97
CA SER A 144 -53.33 -6.45 6.19
C SER A 144 -52.64 -6.86 4.89
N VAL A 145 -53.30 -7.63 4.03
CA VAL A 145 -52.75 -8.03 2.73
C VAL A 145 -52.51 -6.81 1.82
N ALA A 146 -53.47 -5.89 1.73
CA ALA A 146 -53.33 -4.67 0.93
C ALA A 146 -52.19 -3.76 1.44
N LEU A 147 -52.04 -3.64 2.77
CA LEU A 147 -50.95 -2.89 3.39
C LEU A 147 -49.58 -3.55 3.08
N VAL A 148 -49.48 -4.87 3.22
CA VAL A 148 -48.24 -5.62 2.92
C VAL A 148 -47.85 -5.49 1.45
N VAL A 149 -48.80 -5.60 0.51
CA VAL A 149 -48.54 -5.40 -0.92
C VAL A 149 -48.06 -3.97 -1.20
N SER A 150 -48.67 -2.97 -0.56
CA SER A 150 -48.28 -1.56 -0.74
C SER A 150 -46.89 -1.27 -0.18
N ILE A 151 -46.57 -1.80 1.00
CA ILE A 151 -45.22 -1.71 1.60
C ILE A 151 -44.22 -2.42 0.69
N PHE A 152 -44.52 -3.62 0.22
CA PHE A 152 -43.65 -4.39 -0.67
C PHE A 152 -43.40 -3.65 -1.99
N ALA A 153 -44.44 -3.08 -2.61
CA ALA A 153 -44.30 -2.27 -3.81
C ALA A 153 -43.42 -1.02 -3.58
N GLY A 154 -43.60 -0.32 -2.45
CA GLY A 154 -42.78 0.81 -2.04
C GLY A 154 -41.31 0.43 -1.81
N VAL A 155 -41.07 -0.70 -1.14
CA VAL A 155 -39.74 -1.26 -0.92
C VAL A 155 -39.09 -1.66 -2.25
N CYS A 156 -39.79 -2.37 -3.13
CA CYS A 156 -39.29 -2.72 -4.47
C CYS A 156 -38.99 -1.48 -5.31
N HIS A 157 -39.82 -0.43 -5.25
CA HIS A 157 -39.55 0.83 -5.93
C HIS A 157 -38.29 1.51 -5.38
N ARG A 158 -38.13 1.59 -4.05
CA ARG A 158 -36.95 2.18 -3.40
C ARG A 158 -35.68 1.38 -3.73
N PHE A 159 -35.73 0.05 -3.72
CA PHE A 159 -34.60 -0.79 -4.14
C PHE A 159 -34.23 -0.61 -5.62
N ARG A 160 -35.23 -0.50 -6.51
CA ARG A 160 -34.98 -0.20 -7.93
C ARG A 160 -34.35 1.18 -8.11
N LYS A 161 -34.79 2.19 -7.36
CA LYS A 161 -34.19 3.52 -7.35
C LYS A 161 -32.74 3.49 -6.86
N LEU A 162 -32.48 2.91 -5.68
CA LEU A 162 -31.12 2.76 -5.14
C LEU A 162 -30.20 1.99 -6.09
N ARG A 163 -30.70 0.95 -6.78
CA ARG A 163 -29.91 0.20 -7.76
C ARG A 163 -29.60 1.05 -9.00
N ARG A 164 -30.52 1.89 -9.48
CA ARG A 164 -30.26 2.83 -10.57
C ARG A 164 -29.22 3.88 -10.14
N ASP A 165 -29.41 4.50 -8.98
CA ASP A 165 -28.48 5.50 -8.44
C ASP A 165 -27.07 4.88 -8.25
N ALA A 166 -26.97 3.66 -7.72
CA ALA A 166 -25.70 2.95 -7.58
C ALA A 166 -25.06 2.58 -8.94
N GLN A 167 -25.88 2.22 -9.94
CA GLN A 167 -25.39 1.97 -11.30
C GLN A 167 -24.89 3.25 -11.98
N GLU A 168 -25.59 4.37 -11.79
CA GLU A 168 -25.19 5.69 -12.29
C GLU A 168 -23.90 6.17 -11.60
N GLN A 169 -23.80 6.05 -10.28
CA GLN A 169 -22.57 6.33 -9.53
C GLN A 169 -21.41 5.43 -9.95
N SER A 170 -21.65 4.13 -10.17
CA SER A 170 -20.61 3.20 -10.64
C SER A 170 -20.14 3.57 -12.06
N ARG A 171 -21.05 3.96 -12.96
CA ARG A 171 -20.68 4.44 -14.30
C ARG A 171 -19.90 5.76 -14.23
N ALA A 172 -20.34 6.72 -13.42
CA ALA A 172 -19.64 7.98 -13.21
C ALA A 172 -18.24 7.77 -12.62
N MET A 173 -18.10 6.86 -11.64
CA MET A 173 -16.81 6.50 -11.06
C MET A 173 -15.89 5.83 -12.10
N LYS A 174 -16.41 4.90 -12.91
CA LYS A 174 -15.63 4.27 -13.98
C LYS A 174 -15.14 5.29 -15.01
N LEU A 175 -15.98 6.24 -15.40
CA LEU A 175 -15.60 7.34 -16.29
C LEU A 175 -14.49 8.20 -15.65
N LYS A 176 -14.64 8.60 -14.38
CA LYS A 176 -13.59 9.34 -13.66
C LYS A 176 -12.28 8.57 -13.54
N VAL A 177 -12.32 7.27 -13.27
CA VAL A 177 -11.11 6.43 -13.21
C VAL A 177 -10.45 6.34 -14.59
N GLN A 178 -11.23 6.22 -15.67
CA GLN A 178 -10.70 6.26 -17.03
C GLN A 178 -10.07 7.62 -17.36
N GLU A 179 -10.71 8.73 -16.99
CA GLU A 179 -10.17 10.08 -17.16
C GLU A 179 -8.85 10.27 -16.40
N VAL A 180 -8.77 9.82 -15.15
CA VAL A 180 -7.55 9.89 -14.33
C VAL A 180 -6.45 9.03 -14.94
N ASN A 181 -6.73 7.79 -15.31
CA ASN A 181 -5.73 6.90 -15.93
C ASN A 181 -5.18 7.48 -17.23
N LEU A 182 -6.03 8.15 -18.01
CA LEU A 182 -5.65 8.79 -19.25
C LEU A 182 -4.83 10.06 -19.04
N ALA A 183 -5.25 10.91 -18.10
CA ALA A 183 -4.49 12.09 -17.71
C ALA A 183 -3.10 11.70 -17.17
N VAL A 184 -3.03 10.63 -16.35
CA VAL A 184 -1.78 10.04 -15.89
C VAL A 184 -0.95 9.52 -17.05
N GLY A 185 -1.55 8.79 -18.01
CA GLY A 185 -0.83 8.31 -19.19
C GLY A 185 -0.28 9.42 -20.08
N ILE A 186 -1.04 10.51 -20.28
CA ILE A 186 -0.56 11.69 -21.02
C ILE A 186 0.54 12.40 -20.23
N ALA A 187 0.33 12.63 -18.94
CA ALA A 187 1.33 13.26 -18.07
C ALA A 187 2.64 12.46 -18.06
N GLU A 188 2.56 11.13 -18.03
CA GLU A 188 3.71 10.24 -18.14
C GLU A 188 4.43 10.38 -19.48
N LYS A 189 3.70 10.46 -20.61
CA LYS A 189 4.34 10.71 -21.93
C LYS A 189 4.96 12.09 -22.03
N LEU A 190 4.32 13.12 -21.48
CA LEU A 190 4.85 14.48 -21.44
C LEU A 190 6.08 14.58 -20.53
N ALA A 191 6.05 13.94 -19.36
CA ALA A 191 7.20 13.84 -18.45
C ALA A 191 8.38 13.09 -19.10
N ASN A 192 8.07 12.14 -19.98
CA ASN A 192 9.06 11.40 -20.76
C ASN A 192 9.42 12.08 -22.10
N TYR A 193 9.05 13.33 -22.33
CA TYR A 193 9.30 14.08 -23.57
C TYR A 193 8.79 13.41 -24.87
N ASP A 194 7.91 12.40 -24.78
CA ASP A 194 7.28 11.76 -25.94
C ASP A 194 6.04 12.56 -26.38
N LEU A 195 6.29 13.77 -26.88
CA LEU A 195 5.27 14.73 -27.28
C LEU A 195 4.36 14.16 -28.37
N ARG A 196 4.90 13.34 -29.28
CA ARG A 196 4.12 12.71 -30.36
C ARG A 196 3.19 11.63 -29.81
N ALA A 197 3.62 10.78 -28.88
CA ALA A 197 2.71 9.80 -28.27
C ALA A 197 1.66 10.49 -27.40
N ALA A 198 2.03 11.53 -26.65
CA ALA A 198 1.07 12.34 -25.90
C ALA A 198 0.01 12.94 -26.85
N GLU A 199 0.44 13.50 -27.99
CA GLU A 199 -0.46 14.02 -29.03
C GLU A 199 -1.35 12.91 -29.63
N GLN A 200 -0.80 11.73 -29.90
CA GLN A 200 -1.57 10.60 -30.42
C GLN A 200 -2.61 10.08 -29.43
N VAL A 201 -2.28 10.04 -28.14
CA VAL A 201 -3.22 9.68 -27.07
C VAL A 201 -4.32 10.73 -26.95
N LEU A 202 -3.96 12.02 -27.05
CA LEU A 202 -4.91 13.14 -27.09
C LEU A 202 -5.84 13.08 -28.31
N LYS A 203 -5.32 12.73 -29.50
CA LYS A 203 -6.10 12.65 -30.76
C LYS A 203 -6.96 11.40 -30.89
N ARG A 204 -6.54 10.26 -30.33
CA ARG A 204 -7.26 8.97 -30.49
C ARG A 204 -8.54 8.88 -29.67
N GLN A 205 -8.68 9.69 -28.63
CA GLN A 205 -9.88 9.68 -27.83
C GLN A 205 -10.72 10.90 -28.20
N ASP A 206 -11.93 10.67 -28.71
CA ASP A 206 -12.99 11.68 -28.69
C ASP A 206 -13.32 11.95 -27.22
N PHE A 207 -12.55 12.86 -26.60
CA PHE A 207 -12.75 13.24 -25.22
C PHE A 207 -14.11 13.91 -25.11
N ALA A 208 -15.08 13.19 -24.54
CA ALA A 208 -16.37 13.78 -24.13
C ALA A 208 -16.22 14.80 -22.98
N CYS A 209 -15.02 14.95 -22.40
CA CYS A 209 -14.75 15.80 -21.25
C CYS A 209 -13.74 16.92 -21.61
N GLU A 210 -14.26 18.05 -22.10
CA GLU A 210 -13.46 19.24 -22.49
C GLU A 210 -12.55 19.77 -21.36
N ASN A 211 -12.89 19.49 -20.10
CA ASN A 211 -12.22 20.07 -18.93
C ASN A 211 -10.77 19.58 -18.73
N ALA A 212 -10.46 18.32 -19.04
CA ALA A 212 -9.12 17.75 -18.85
C ALA A 212 -8.25 17.87 -20.12
N THR A 213 -8.86 17.80 -21.29
CA THR A 213 -8.17 17.85 -22.58
C THR A 213 -7.53 19.19 -22.83
N ARG A 214 -8.21 20.31 -22.49
CA ARG A 214 -7.70 21.65 -22.77
C ARG A 214 -6.39 21.98 -22.00
N PRO A 215 -6.28 21.74 -20.68
CA PRO A 215 -5.01 21.92 -19.98
C PRO A 215 -3.88 21.03 -20.49
N LEU A 216 -4.18 19.76 -20.81
CA LEU A 216 -3.17 18.82 -21.32
C LEU A 216 -2.71 19.17 -22.74
N GLN A 217 -3.62 19.61 -23.61
CA GLN A 217 -3.29 20.13 -24.93
C GLN A 217 -2.45 21.40 -24.81
N GLN A 218 -2.83 22.33 -23.94
CA GLN A 218 -2.03 23.54 -23.69
C GLN A 218 -0.64 23.19 -23.17
N LEU A 219 -0.51 22.20 -22.28
CA LEU A 219 0.79 21.73 -21.80
C LEU A 219 1.62 21.10 -22.93
N LEU A 220 1.00 20.26 -23.77
CA LEU A 220 1.64 19.67 -24.95
C LEU A 220 2.08 20.76 -25.93
N ASP A 221 1.25 21.75 -26.23
CA ASP A 221 1.56 22.86 -27.12
C ASP A 221 2.72 23.69 -26.56
N ASN A 222 2.70 23.96 -25.25
CA ASN A 222 3.80 24.64 -24.57
C ASN A 222 5.10 23.81 -24.71
N LEU A 223 5.09 22.53 -24.36
CA LEU A 223 6.26 21.66 -24.46
C LEU A 223 6.78 21.54 -25.91
N THR A 224 5.87 21.48 -26.89
CA THR A 224 6.21 21.46 -28.32
C THR A 224 6.83 22.78 -28.76
N SER A 225 6.33 23.92 -28.25
CA SER A 225 6.93 25.23 -28.51
C SER A 225 8.35 25.36 -27.94
N TYR A 226 8.70 24.54 -26.95
CA TYR A 226 10.04 24.47 -26.38
C TYR A 226 10.95 23.45 -27.06
N ALA A 227 10.43 22.61 -27.97
CA ALA A 227 11.23 21.63 -28.70
C ALA A 227 12.47 22.23 -29.40
N PRO A 228 12.46 23.45 -29.98
CA PRO A 228 13.66 24.06 -30.58
C PRO A 228 14.80 24.36 -29.59
N PHE A 229 14.53 24.34 -28.29
CA PHE A 229 15.52 24.61 -27.23
C PHE A 229 16.04 23.32 -26.57
N LEU A 230 15.47 22.17 -26.93
CA LEU A 230 15.82 20.87 -26.42
C LEU A 230 16.50 20.07 -27.55
N PRO A 231 17.44 19.15 -27.26
CA PRO A 231 18.11 18.38 -28.30
C PRO A 231 17.10 17.63 -29.17
N ASP A 232 17.23 17.74 -30.51
CA ASP A 232 16.35 17.06 -31.47
C ASP A 232 16.29 15.54 -31.26
N SER A 233 17.36 14.97 -30.69
CA SER A 233 17.49 13.56 -30.34
C SER A 233 16.46 13.07 -29.30
N LEU A 234 15.88 13.98 -28.52
CA LEU A 234 14.79 13.67 -27.59
C LEU A 234 13.44 13.49 -28.30
N PHE A 235 13.23 14.15 -29.45
CA PHE A 235 11.94 14.12 -30.15
C PHE A 235 11.94 13.30 -31.44
N THR A 236 13.11 13.09 -32.02
CA THR A 236 13.24 12.40 -33.30
C THR A 236 13.12 10.90 -33.08
N ARG A 237 12.05 10.29 -33.63
CA ARG A 237 11.98 8.83 -33.68
C ARG A 237 13.16 8.32 -34.51
N LEU A 238 13.80 7.28 -33.99
CA LEU A 238 14.98 6.61 -34.56
C LEU A 238 14.78 6.02 -35.98
N HIS A 239 13.70 6.33 -36.68
CA HIS A 239 13.47 5.90 -38.04
C HIS A 239 13.51 7.05 -39.06
N ASP A 240 13.66 8.31 -38.65
CA ASP A 240 13.91 9.40 -39.59
C ASP A 240 15.35 9.28 -40.13
N THR A 241 15.45 8.83 -41.38
CA THR A 241 16.67 8.36 -42.05
C THR A 241 17.53 9.51 -42.59
N GLU A 242 16.99 10.71 -42.77
CA GLU A 242 17.72 11.81 -43.41
C GLU A 242 18.79 12.44 -42.50
N ALA A 243 18.56 12.50 -41.18
CA ALA A 243 19.54 12.98 -40.21
C ALA A 243 20.75 12.03 -40.03
N ARG A 244 20.67 10.81 -40.57
CA ARG A 244 21.69 9.75 -40.41
C ARG A 244 22.70 9.67 -41.54
N ARG A 245 22.75 10.66 -42.45
CA ARG A 245 23.70 10.62 -43.56
C ARG A 245 25.12 10.90 -43.07
N GLY A 246 25.94 9.86 -43.10
CA GLY A 246 27.38 9.91 -42.83
C GLY A 246 27.78 9.11 -41.60
N THR A 247 29.08 8.90 -41.46
CA THR A 247 29.68 8.12 -40.37
C THR A 247 30.66 9.02 -39.62
N PRO A 248 30.37 9.41 -38.37
CA PRO A 248 31.23 10.36 -37.62
C PRO A 248 32.57 9.74 -37.23
N ASN A 249 32.64 8.41 -37.17
CA ASN A 249 33.83 7.61 -36.91
C ASN A 249 33.62 6.19 -37.48
N GLU A 250 34.47 5.76 -38.43
CA GLU A 250 34.33 4.46 -39.09
C GLU A 250 34.60 3.28 -38.15
N THR A 251 35.57 3.42 -37.24
CA THR A 251 35.92 2.38 -36.25
C THR A 251 34.75 2.09 -35.31
N LEU A 252 34.11 3.14 -34.78
CA LEU A 252 32.93 3.01 -33.92
C LEU A 252 31.78 2.34 -34.67
N ALA A 253 31.51 2.78 -35.91
CA ALA A 253 30.45 2.20 -36.72
C ALA A 253 30.69 0.73 -37.05
N ALA A 254 31.92 0.36 -37.41
CA ALA A 254 32.29 -1.03 -37.66
C ALA A 254 32.18 -1.89 -36.39
N ALA A 255 32.63 -1.38 -35.23
CA ALA A 255 32.57 -2.12 -33.97
C ALA A 255 31.12 -2.39 -33.51
N MET A 256 30.20 -1.46 -33.80
CA MET A 256 28.80 -1.53 -33.42
C MET A 256 27.89 -2.10 -34.51
N GLU A 257 28.43 -2.49 -35.67
CA GLU A 257 27.66 -3.07 -36.76
C GLU A 257 26.96 -4.37 -36.31
N GLY A 258 25.64 -4.43 -36.51
CA GLY A 258 24.80 -5.57 -36.13
C GLY A 258 24.65 -5.78 -34.63
N LYS A 259 25.21 -4.92 -33.77
CA LYS A 259 25.04 -4.99 -32.33
C LYS A 259 23.68 -4.44 -31.91
N THR A 260 23.05 -5.11 -30.96
CA THR A 260 21.78 -4.68 -30.37
C THR A 260 21.88 -4.78 -28.86
N ALA A 261 21.45 -3.75 -28.15
CA ALA A 261 21.32 -3.84 -26.69
C ALA A 261 20.24 -4.83 -26.31
N CYS A 262 20.50 -5.64 -25.27
CA CYS A 262 19.49 -6.53 -24.73
C CYS A 262 18.68 -5.79 -23.67
N LEU A 263 17.70 -4.99 -24.08
CA LEU A 263 16.86 -4.21 -23.15
C LEU A 263 16.21 -5.11 -22.08
N ARG A 264 15.81 -6.32 -22.46
CA ARG A 264 15.30 -7.31 -21.50
C ARG A 264 16.31 -7.66 -20.40
N SER A 265 17.60 -7.76 -20.73
CA SER A 265 18.65 -7.98 -19.73
C SER A 265 18.84 -6.74 -18.86
N VAL A 266 18.83 -5.52 -19.43
CA VAL A 266 18.91 -4.27 -18.64
C VAL A 266 17.75 -4.18 -17.64
N GLU A 267 16.53 -4.44 -18.07
CA GLU A 267 15.34 -4.47 -17.21
C GLU A 267 15.41 -5.60 -16.17
N ALA A 268 16.00 -6.73 -16.52
CA ALA A 268 16.21 -7.83 -15.58
C ALA A 268 17.24 -7.47 -14.52
N CYS A 269 18.34 -6.81 -14.89
CA CYS A 269 19.31 -6.24 -13.95
C CYS A 269 18.58 -5.31 -12.98
N ALA A 270 17.88 -4.30 -13.52
CA ALA A 270 17.17 -3.31 -12.73
C ALA A 270 16.20 -3.97 -11.74
N ARG A 271 15.34 -4.89 -12.20
CA ARG A 271 14.37 -5.58 -11.33
C ARG A 271 15.01 -6.44 -10.23
N ARG A 272 16.16 -7.04 -10.49
CA ARG A 272 16.85 -7.95 -9.55
C ARG A 272 17.77 -7.22 -8.59
N LEU A 273 18.08 -5.94 -8.80
CA LEU A 273 19.00 -5.18 -7.92
C LEU A 273 18.59 -5.19 -6.45
N ARG A 274 17.32 -5.39 -6.11
CA ARG A 274 16.83 -5.48 -4.73
C ARG A 274 16.61 -6.91 -4.23
N ASP A 275 16.88 -7.92 -5.06
CA ASP A 275 16.81 -9.34 -4.67
C ASP A 275 18.05 -9.71 -3.82
N PRO A 276 17.88 -10.13 -2.55
CA PRO A 276 19.02 -10.49 -1.70
C PRO A 276 19.88 -11.63 -2.24
N SER A 277 19.35 -12.47 -3.13
CA SER A 277 20.09 -13.58 -3.76
C SER A 277 20.84 -13.17 -5.02
N TYR A 278 20.64 -11.95 -5.53
CA TYR A 278 21.34 -11.46 -6.71
C TYR A 278 22.73 -11.00 -6.32
N THR A 279 23.75 -11.79 -6.64
CA THR A 279 25.15 -11.49 -6.29
C THR A 279 25.80 -10.53 -7.29
N LEU A 280 26.92 -9.92 -6.91
CA LEU A 280 27.67 -9.02 -7.80
C LEU A 280 28.17 -9.76 -9.06
N LEU A 281 28.53 -11.03 -8.94
CA LEU A 281 28.96 -11.87 -10.08
C LEU A 281 27.80 -12.14 -11.05
N ALA A 282 26.58 -12.35 -10.54
CA ALA A 282 25.40 -12.49 -11.40
C ALA A 282 25.08 -11.16 -12.10
N PHE A 283 25.18 -10.04 -11.38
CA PHE A 283 25.03 -8.70 -11.94
C PHE A 283 26.05 -8.42 -13.06
N ALA A 284 27.33 -8.71 -12.85
CA ALA A 284 28.38 -8.53 -13.85
C ALA A 284 28.06 -9.24 -15.17
N ARG A 285 27.62 -10.51 -15.11
CA ARG A 285 27.25 -11.30 -16.30
C ARG A 285 26.04 -10.71 -17.02
N ASP A 286 25.03 -10.29 -16.27
CA ASP A 286 23.82 -9.70 -16.86
C ASP A 286 24.15 -8.36 -17.54
N VAL A 287 25.03 -7.55 -16.94
CA VAL A 287 25.57 -6.28 -17.49
C VAL A 287 26.37 -6.50 -18.77
N GLU A 288 27.32 -7.44 -18.79
CA GLU A 288 28.09 -7.79 -20.00
C GLU A 288 27.19 -8.27 -21.14
N THR A 289 26.12 -9.00 -20.81
CA THR A 289 25.12 -9.44 -21.78
C THR A 289 24.24 -8.28 -22.26
N ALA A 290 23.96 -7.32 -21.39
CA ALA A 290 23.05 -6.22 -21.66
C ALA A 290 23.66 -5.15 -22.58
N PHE A 291 24.92 -4.81 -22.37
CA PHE A 291 25.57 -3.64 -22.96
C PHE A 291 26.66 -4.03 -23.97
N PRO A 292 26.35 -4.08 -25.28
CA PRO A 292 27.36 -4.36 -26.31
C PRO A 292 28.47 -3.31 -26.36
N GLU A 293 28.24 -2.08 -25.89
CA GLU A 293 29.22 -0.99 -25.87
C GLU A 293 30.44 -1.29 -25.00
N LEU A 294 30.35 -2.22 -24.05
CA LEU A 294 31.49 -2.59 -23.21
C LEU A 294 32.68 -3.14 -24.01
N ILE A 295 32.44 -3.69 -25.21
CA ILE A 295 33.53 -4.10 -26.11
C ILE A 295 34.34 -2.93 -26.65
N LEU A 296 33.79 -1.70 -26.65
CA LEU A 296 34.45 -0.52 -27.21
C LEU A 296 35.68 -0.11 -26.41
N TYR A 297 35.71 -0.41 -25.11
CA TYR A 297 36.87 -0.19 -24.26
C TYR A 297 38.08 -0.99 -24.71
N THR A 298 37.86 -2.16 -25.33
CA THR A 298 38.94 -3.05 -25.78
C THR A 298 39.32 -2.90 -27.26
N THR A 299 38.77 -1.90 -27.96
CA THR A 299 39.01 -1.74 -29.42
C THR A 299 40.34 -1.07 -29.77
N ALA A 300 41.03 -0.43 -28.83
CA ALA A 300 42.32 0.23 -29.07
C ALA A 300 43.35 -0.17 -28.01
N GLU A 301 44.63 -0.12 -28.38
CA GLU A 301 45.75 -0.46 -27.48
C GLU A 301 46.04 0.65 -26.45
N THR A 302 45.69 1.91 -26.73
CA THR A 302 45.96 3.06 -25.84
C THR A 302 44.79 4.04 -25.77
N LEU A 303 44.45 4.47 -24.55
CA LEU A 303 43.36 5.39 -24.25
C LEU A 303 43.88 6.79 -23.91
N SER A 304 43.03 7.82 -24.03
CA SER A 304 43.39 9.21 -23.71
C SER A 304 43.65 9.45 -22.21
N SER A 305 43.22 8.54 -21.34
CA SER A 305 43.54 8.54 -19.90
C SER A 305 45.01 8.17 -19.63
N GLY A 306 45.73 7.64 -20.62
CA GLY A 306 47.07 7.08 -20.45
C GLY A 306 47.09 5.68 -19.85
N LEU A 307 45.91 5.11 -19.58
CA LEU A 307 45.73 3.73 -19.14
C LEU A 307 45.59 2.78 -20.32
N ASP A 308 45.77 1.49 -20.03
CA ASP A 308 45.47 0.45 -20.99
C ASP A 308 43.95 0.23 -21.13
N ALA A 309 43.56 -0.46 -22.20
CA ALA A 309 42.16 -0.76 -22.50
C ALA A 309 41.48 -1.62 -21.43
N SER A 310 42.24 -2.50 -20.76
CA SER A 310 41.73 -3.40 -19.74
C SER A 310 41.39 -2.64 -18.47
N ASP A 311 42.25 -1.72 -18.06
CA ASP A 311 42.09 -0.86 -16.90
C ASP A 311 40.82 0.00 -17.02
N GLU A 312 40.58 0.62 -18.17
CA GLU A 312 39.37 1.46 -18.33
C GLU A 312 38.08 0.62 -18.41
N PHE A 313 38.16 -0.60 -18.96
CA PHE A 313 37.06 -1.57 -18.88
C PHE A 313 36.77 -1.93 -17.43
N GLU A 314 37.80 -2.29 -16.65
CA GLU A 314 37.66 -2.61 -15.23
C GLU A 314 37.13 -1.43 -14.42
N ARG A 315 37.59 -0.21 -14.70
CA ARG A 315 37.09 1.01 -14.06
C ARG A 315 35.61 1.24 -14.34
N THR A 316 35.18 1.03 -15.58
CA THR A 316 33.78 1.11 -15.99
C THR A 316 32.93 0.05 -15.27
N MET A 317 33.43 -1.18 -15.17
CA MET A 317 32.77 -2.24 -14.39
C MET A 317 32.72 -1.89 -12.90
N GLY A 318 33.78 -1.28 -12.36
CA GLY A 318 33.82 -0.76 -10.99
C GLY A 318 32.74 0.29 -10.73
N ALA A 319 32.48 1.19 -11.68
CA ALA A 319 31.41 2.17 -11.58
C ALA A 319 30.00 1.52 -11.63
N LEU A 320 29.84 0.48 -12.46
CA LEU A 320 28.60 -0.33 -12.49
C LEU A 320 28.41 -1.08 -11.16
N TYR A 321 29.48 -1.63 -10.57
CA TYR A 321 29.45 -2.27 -9.26
C TYR A 321 29.14 -1.28 -8.13
N ALA A 322 29.68 -0.06 -8.21
CA ALA A 322 29.32 1.02 -7.30
C ALA A 322 27.82 1.34 -7.38
N THR A 323 27.26 1.45 -8.59
CA THR A 323 25.81 1.63 -8.81
C THR A 323 25.00 0.50 -8.15
N TYR A 324 25.42 -0.75 -8.35
CA TYR A 324 24.81 -1.91 -7.69
C TYR A 324 24.81 -1.77 -6.15
N CYS A 325 25.93 -1.32 -5.57
CA CYS A 325 26.06 -1.15 -4.12
C CYS A 325 25.20 -0.01 -3.57
N LEU A 326 25.20 1.14 -4.23
CA LEU A 326 24.46 2.32 -3.77
C LEU A 326 22.95 2.08 -3.75
N LEU A 327 22.44 1.22 -4.62
CA LEU A 327 21.02 0.83 -4.64
C LEU A 327 20.68 -0.28 -3.64
N ARG A 328 21.65 -0.72 -2.83
CA ARG A 328 21.57 -1.84 -1.89
C ARG A 328 22.13 -1.51 -0.50
N LEU A 329 22.23 -0.23 -0.13
CA LEU A 329 22.86 0.20 1.14
C LEU A 329 22.18 -0.34 2.41
N ASP A 330 20.89 -0.66 2.36
CA ASP A 330 20.13 -1.30 3.44
C ASP A 330 20.13 -2.84 3.36
N LEU A 331 20.76 -3.42 2.33
CA LEU A 331 20.99 -4.85 2.16
C LEU A 331 22.46 -5.18 2.48
N ASP A 332 23.26 -5.47 1.45
CA ASP A 332 24.68 -5.84 1.51
C ASP A 332 25.59 -4.81 0.81
N GLY A 333 25.00 -3.72 0.30
CA GLY A 333 25.71 -2.75 -0.53
C GLY A 333 26.83 -2.03 0.20
N LYS A 334 26.68 -1.78 1.51
CA LYS A 334 27.74 -1.11 2.30
C LYS A 334 28.97 -1.99 2.46
N GLU A 335 28.75 -3.27 2.74
CA GLU A 335 29.79 -4.29 2.88
C GLU A 335 30.51 -4.50 1.56
N ILE A 336 29.77 -4.66 0.46
CA ILE A 336 30.36 -4.84 -0.87
C ILE A 336 31.15 -3.58 -1.28
N PHE A 337 30.60 -2.39 -1.09
CA PHE A 337 31.28 -1.14 -1.42
C PHE A 337 32.56 -0.94 -0.60
N SER A 338 32.54 -1.35 0.68
CA SER A 338 33.64 -1.08 1.62
C SER A 338 34.71 -2.18 1.62
N PHE A 339 34.30 -3.44 1.54
CA PHE A 339 35.16 -4.61 1.75
C PHE A 339 35.38 -5.43 0.48
N GLY A 340 34.54 -5.27 -0.54
CA GLY A 340 34.55 -6.07 -1.76
C GLY A 340 33.80 -7.39 -1.64
N VAL A 341 34.06 -8.28 -2.59
CA VAL A 341 33.40 -9.59 -2.70
C VAL A 341 34.37 -10.76 -2.66
N ASP A 342 33.84 -11.94 -2.35
CA ASP A 342 34.55 -13.19 -2.58
C ASP A 342 34.45 -13.66 -4.06
N ALA A 343 35.05 -14.82 -4.36
CA ALA A 343 35.05 -15.38 -5.71
C ALA A 343 33.65 -15.77 -6.24
N SER A 344 32.64 -15.87 -5.37
CA SER A 344 31.24 -16.11 -5.76
C SER A 344 30.46 -14.81 -6.00
N GLY A 345 31.09 -13.65 -5.76
CA GLY A 345 30.45 -12.35 -5.85
C GLY A 345 29.60 -12.00 -4.63
N CYS A 346 29.77 -12.70 -3.51
CA CYS A 346 29.08 -12.41 -2.26
C CYS A 346 29.88 -11.42 -1.41
N ALA A 347 29.17 -10.59 -0.64
CA ALA A 347 29.77 -9.60 0.25
C ALA A 347 30.75 -10.23 1.25
N LEU A 348 31.93 -9.64 1.38
CA LEU A 348 32.84 -9.96 2.47
C LEU A 348 32.30 -9.37 3.78
N ARG A 349 32.34 -10.15 4.87
CA ARG A 349 31.94 -9.66 6.20
C ARG A 349 32.99 -8.77 6.86
N GLU A 350 34.25 -8.96 6.47
CA GLU A 350 35.40 -8.22 6.96
C GLU A 350 36.38 -7.95 5.82
N PRO A 351 37.11 -6.82 5.85
CA PRO A 351 38.10 -6.50 4.85
C PRO A 351 39.30 -7.45 4.94
N LYS A 352 39.71 -7.99 3.79
CA LYS A 352 40.90 -8.86 3.64
C LYS A 352 42.21 -8.05 3.62
N ASP A 353 42.12 -6.79 3.22
CA ASP A 353 43.20 -5.85 3.00
C ASP A 353 42.86 -4.50 3.64
N HIS A 354 43.87 -3.68 3.92
CA HIS A 354 43.69 -2.33 4.50
C HIS A 354 42.68 -2.26 5.66
N HIS A 355 42.68 -3.29 6.52
CA HIS A 355 41.58 -3.61 7.44
C HIS A 355 41.08 -2.42 8.27
N HIS A 356 42.00 -1.66 8.88
CA HIS A 356 41.64 -0.47 9.66
C HIS A 356 40.95 0.62 8.82
N LYS A 357 41.49 0.95 7.63
CA LYS A 357 40.93 2.02 6.79
C LYS A 357 39.54 1.66 6.26
N LYS A 358 39.37 0.43 5.78
CA LYS A 358 38.09 -0.06 5.25
C LYS A 358 37.02 -0.13 6.36
N LEU A 359 37.36 -0.58 7.57
CA LEU A 359 36.44 -0.56 8.72
C LEU A 359 36.10 0.85 9.19
N GLU A 360 37.09 1.76 9.22
CA GLU A 360 36.87 3.16 9.55
C GLU A 360 35.91 3.80 8.55
N PHE A 361 36.15 3.60 7.24
CA PHE A 361 35.24 4.05 6.19
C PHE A 361 33.83 3.49 6.41
N TYR A 362 33.68 2.17 6.52
CA TYR A 362 32.39 1.52 6.71
C TYR A 362 31.59 2.07 7.91
N SER A 363 32.27 2.32 9.03
CA SER A 363 31.63 2.75 10.28
C SER A 363 31.36 4.25 10.39
N THR A 364 32.18 5.09 9.75
CA THR A 364 32.12 6.55 9.90
C THR A 364 31.47 7.26 8.72
N MET A 365 31.32 6.57 7.58
CA MET A 365 30.70 7.14 6.39
C MET A 365 29.23 7.52 6.63
N ASN A 366 28.83 8.70 6.14
CA ASN A 366 27.44 9.19 6.22
C ASN A 366 26.54 8.49 5.19
N TRP A 367 26.29 7.18 5.41
CA TRP A 367 25.42 6.38 4.55
C TRP A 367 23.99 6.93 4.39
N PRO A 368 23.36 7.55 5.42
CA PRO A 368 22.08 8.23 5.24
C PRO A 368 22.11 9.31 4.17
N ALA A 369 23.14 10.15 4.10
CA ALA A 369 23.25 11.18 3.07
C ALA A 369 23.44 10.58 1.66
N VAL A 370 24.17 9.46 1.54
CA VAL A 370 24.27 8.72 0.26
C VAL A 370 22.91 8.13 -0.13
N THR A 371 22.15 7.60 0.83
CA THR A 371 20.80 7.08 0.61
C THR A 371 19.85 8.21 0.16
N ASP A 372 19.92 9.36 0.82
CA ASP A 372 19.17 10.55 0.43
C ASP A 372 19.52 10.99 -1.00
N LEU A 373 20.80 11.00 -1.37
CA LEU A 373 21.24 11.34 -2.73
C LEU A 373 20.61 10.42 -3.78
N VAL A 374 20.63 9.10 -3.59
CA VAL A 374 20.02 8.16 -4.55
C VAL A 374 18.49 8.25 -4.60
N VAL A 375 17.85 8.65 -3.49
CA VAL A 375 16.41 8.95 -3.45
C VAL A 375 16.09 10.25 -4.18
N ARG A 376 16.86 11.31 -3.96
CA ARG A 376 16.71 12.59 -4.68
C ARG A 376 16.96 12.44 -6.18
N ALA A 377 17.89 11.56 -6.56
CA ALA A 377 18.14 11.17 -7.96
C ALA A 377 17.03 10.30 -8.57
N ASP A 378 16.00 9.96 -7.79
CA ASP A 378 14.87 9.14 -8.20
C ASP A 378 15.27 7.72 -8.64
N LEU A 379 16.44 7.23 -8.18
CA LEU A 379 16.88 5.84 -8.40
C LEU A 379 16.23 4.90 -7.38
N LEU A 380 15.99 5.41 -6.17
CA LEU A 380 15.17 4.79 -5.13
C LEU A 380 14.00 5.71 -4.79
N ARG A 381 12.88 5.14 -4.37
CA ARG A 381 11.72 5.85 -3.84
C ARG A 381 11.26 5.18 -2.56
N LEU A 382 10.61 5.95 -1.69
CA LEU A 382 9.86 5.41 -0.57
C LEU A 382 8.40 5.26 -1.00
N ASP A 383 7.85 4.06 -0.89
CA ASP A 383 6.41 3.84 -1.11
C ASP A 383 5.58 4.41 0.06
N ALA A 384 4.25 4.32 -0.04
CA ALA A 384 3.35 4.83 1.00
C ALA A 384 3.51 4.15 2.38
N LEU A 385 4.18 2.99 2.43
CA LEU A 385 4.48 2.24 3.64
C LEU A 385 5.90 2.51 4.14
N GLY A 386 6.67 3.36 3.45
CA GLY A 386 8.07 3.64 3.74
C GLY A 386 9.04 2.56 3.26
N ASN A 387 8.59 1.62 2.42
CA ASN A 387 9.51 0.63 1.83
C ASN A 387 10.30 1.27 0.68
N ILE A 388 11.57 0.87 0.58
CA ILE A 388 12.43 1.28 -0.54
C ILE A 388 12.05 0.48 -1.79
N VAL A 389 11.64 1.20 -2.84
CA VAL A 389 11.37 0.66 -4.18
C VAL A 389 12.29 1.32 -5.21
N LEU A 390 12.58 0.64 -6.31
CA LEU A 390 13.43 1.19 -7.37
C LEU A 390 12.66 2.16 -8.27
N GLY A 391 13.27 3.30 -8.58
CA GLY A 391 12.88 4.10 -9.74
C GLY A 391 13.39 3.45 -11.01
N HIS A 392 12.66 2.43 -11.49
CA HIS A 392 13.10 1.52 -12.54
C HIS A 392 13.71 2.23 -13.75
N ASP A 393 13.04 3.24 -14.31
CA ASP A 393 13.49 3.92 -15.52
C ASP A 393 14.77 4.73 -15.30
N ARG A 394 14.93 5.31 -14.11
CA ARG A 394 16.14 6.03 -13.70
C ARG A 394 17.31 5.08 -13.51
N VAL A 395 17.07 3.92 -12.91
CA VAL A 395 18.10 2.88 -12.75
C VAL A 395 18.56 2.37 -14.12
N VAL A 396 17.63 2.12 -15.05
CA VAL A 396 17.96 1.75 -16.43
C VAL A 396 18.82 2.83 -17.10
N ALA A 397 18.43 4.10 -16.98
CA ALA A 397 19.20 5.23 -17.52
C ALA A 397 20.61 5.32 -16.91
N MET A 398 20.74 5.12 -15.59
CA MET A 398 22.03 5.13 -14.89
C MET A 398 22.94 4.02 -15.39
N LEU A 399 22.43 2.78 -15.49
CA LEU A 399 23.23 1.65 -15.97
C LEU A 399 23.71 1.87 -17.42
N VAL A 400 22.84 2.41 -18.29
CA VAL A 400 23.22 2.75 -19.66
C VAL A 400 24.27 3.86 -19.68
N LEU A 401 24.07 4.94 -18.92
CA LEU A 401 25.05 6.03 -18.81
C LEU A 401 26.41 5.48 -18.38
N THR A 402 26.47 4.71 -17.30
CA THR A 402 27.73 4.18 -16.78
C THR A 402 28.43 3.31 -17.81
N ALA A 403 27.69 2.48 -18.56
CA ALA A 403 28.25 1.61 -19.59
C ALA A 403 28.82 2.35 -20.80
N VAL A 404 28.32 3.56 -21.13
CA VAL A 404 28.75 4.31 -22.33
C VAL A 404 29.63 5.53 -22.03
N HIS A 405 29.58 6.07 -20.80
CA HIS A 405 30.22 7.34 -20.43
C HIS A 405 31.71 7.37 -20.76
N GLY A 406 32.43 6.30 -20.41
CA GLY A 406 33.88 6.22 -20.58
C GLY A 406 34.35 5.85 -21.99
N VAL A 407 33.44 5.42 -22.89
CA VAL A 407 33.80 4.87 -24.21
C VAL A 407 34.64 5.86 -25.03
N MET A 408 34.32 7.15 -24.97
CA MET A 408 35.01 8.19 -25.76
C MET A 408 36.40 8.56 -25.22
N LYS A 409 36.85 7.99 -24.09
CA LYS A 409 38.27 8.05 -23.69
C LYS A 409 39.13 7.20 -24.63
N ASN A 410 38.53 6.26 -25.36
CA ASN A 410 39.21 5.62 -26.46
C ASN A 410 39.34 6.60 -27.62
N SER A 411 40.56 7.13 -27.80
CA SER A 411 40.81 8.14 -28.81
C SER A 411 40.42 7.63 -30.22
N ALA A 412 40.59 6.34 -30.53
CA ALA A 412 40.25 5.78 -31.83
C ALA A 412 38.76 5.92 -32.19
N LEU A 413 37.89 6.10 -31.19
CA LEU A 413 36.43 6.21 -31.35
C LEU A 413 35.96 7.67 -31.45
N LEU A 414 36.83 8.64 -31.19
CA LEU A 414 36.46 10.07 -31.19
C LEU A 414 35.90 10.50 -32.56
N PRO A 415 34.73 11.16 -32.59
CA PRO A 415 34.07 11.54 -33.81
C PRO A 415 34.66 12.80 -34.46
N ARG A 416 34.33 12.98 -35.74
CA ARG A 416 34.46 14.26 -36.44
C ARG A 416 33.09 14.90 -36.65
N VAL A 417 33.03 16.22 -36.51
CA VAL A 417 31.82 16.99 -36.80
C VAL A 417 31.51 16.92 -38.28
N LEU A 418 30.31 16.47 -38.66
CA LEU A 418 29.89 16.44 -40.06
C LEU A 418 29.46 17.85 -40.50
N PRO A 419 29.58 18.19 -41.80
CA PRO A 419 29.26 19.54 -42.29
C PRO A 419 27.87 20.05 -41.89
N GLN A 420 26.86 19.18 -41.89
CA GLN A 420 25.49 19.53 -41.52
C GLN A 420 25.27 19.79 -40.02
N HIS A 421 26.20 19.39 -39.15
CA HIS A 421 26.12 19.61 -37.70
C HIS A 421 27.08 20.71 -37.22
N ALA A 422 27.83 21.34 -38.13
CA ALA A 422 28.76 22.40 -37.78
C ALA A 422 28.00 23.73 -37.58
N GLN A 423 28.33 24.55 -36.58
CA GLN A 423 29.28 24.28 -35.49
C GLN A 423 28.63 23.45 -34.37
N TYR A 424 29.41 22.55 -33.76
CA TYR A 424 28.96 21.77 -32.61
C TYR A 424 29.83 22.06 -31.38
N ASN A 425 29.29 22.72 -30.36
CA ASN A 425 30.02 23.08 -29.13
C ASN A 425 31.40 23.73 -29.36
N GLY A 426 31.50 24.58 -30.40
CA GLY A 426 32.73 25.27 -30.80
C GLY A 426 33.62 24.52 -31.80
N TYR A 427 33.28 23.27 -32.14
CA TYR A 427 33.96 22.50 -33.17
C TYR A 427 33.35 22.76 -34.55
N GLY A 428 34.18 23.08 -35.54
CA GLY A 428 33.78 23.27 -36.93
C GLY A 428 33.70 21.95 -37.72
N ALA A 429 33.17 22.01 -38.94
CA ALA A 429 33.07 20.84 -39.83
C ALA A 429 34.44 20.16 -40.04
N GLY A 430 34.46 18.83 -39.96
CA GLY A 430 35.66 17.99 -40.08
C GLY A 430 36.57 17.97 -38.85
N ALA A 431 36.37 18.86 -37.89
CA ALA A 431 37.15 18.89 -36.65
C ALA A 431 36.88 17.64 -35.82
N ARG A 432 37.95 17.04 -35.28
CA ARG A 432 37.85 15.95 -34.31
C ARG A 432 37.49 16.53 -32.95
N ILE A 433 36.47 15.96 -32.31
CA ILE A 433 36.10 16.33 -30.95
C ILE A 433 37.04 15.58 -30.00
N ASN A 434 37.95 16.29 -29.34
CA ASN A 434 38.96 15.68 -28.45
C ASN A 434 38.54 15.65 -26.97
N ASP A 435 37.48 16.38 -26.62
CA ASP A 435 36.86 16.38 -25.30
C ASP A 435 35.85 15.20 -25.27
N HIS A 436 36.09 14.20 -24.42
CA HIS A 436 35.37 12.92 -24.46
C HIS A 436 33.88 13.05 -24.10
N ASP A 437 33.54 13.95 -23.17
CA ASP A 437 32.14 14.23 -22.82
C ASP A 437 31.41 14.87 -24.01
N VAL A 438 32.04 15.85 -24.66
CA VAL A 438 31.48 16.51 -25.86
C VAL A 438 31.39 15.53 -27.03
N ALA A 439 32.35 14.61 -27.16
CA ALA A 439 32.32 13.57 -28.18
C ALA A 439 31.15 12.60 -27.96
N LEU A 440 30.91 12.19 -26.71
CA LEU A 440 29.80 11.32 -26.37
C LEU A 440 28.46 12.01 -26.59
N ALA A 441 28.32 13.28 -26.15
CA ALA A 441 27.14 14.10 -26.42
C ALA A 441 26.82 14.18 -27.92
N TYR A 442 27.84 14.43 -28.75
CA TYR A 442 27.68 14.46 -30.21
C TYR A 442 27.18 13.14 -30.79
N ILE A 443 27.68 12.01 -30.32
CA ILE A 443 27.19 10.69 -30.75
C ILE A 443 25.76 10.45 -30.28
N MET A 444 25.44 10.74 -29.02
CA MET A 444 24.08 10.54 -28.49
C MET A 444 23.04 11.43 -29.18
N GLU A 445 23.41 12.66 -29.53
CA GLU A 445 22.50 13.60 -30.19
C GLU A 445 22.33 13.29 -31.69
N CYS A 446 23.44 13.12 -32.40
CA CYS A 446 23.41 13.03 -33.86
C CYS A 446 23.42 11.59 -34.40
N PHE A 447 23.96 10.64 -33.64
CA PHE A 447 24.16 9.25 -34.08
C PHE A 447 23.79 8.22 -32.99
N PRO A 448 22.62 8.33 -32.33
CA PRO A 448 22.27 7.47 -31.20
C PRO A 448 22.35 5.97 -31.53
N HIS A 449 22.09 5.59 -32.79
CA HIS A 449 22.18 4.20 -33.27
C HIS A 449 23.57 3.57 -33.16
N LEU A 450 24.64 4.36 -33.00
CA LEU A 450 25.99 3.88 -32.73
C LEU A 450 26.22 3.51 -31.25
N LEU A 451 25.23 3.77 -30.39
CA LEU A 451 25.20 3.36 -28.99
C LEU A 451 23.88 2.60 -28.75
N PRO A 452 23.79 1.31 -29.13
CA PRO A 452 22.54 0.54 -29.10
C PRO A 452 21.74 0.63 -27.80
N SER A 453 22.41 0.72 -26.65
CA SER A 453 21.83 0.78 -25.31
C SER A 453 21.23 2.15 -25.00
N TYR A 454 21.90 3.23 -25.40
CA TYR A 454 21.32 4.58 -25.32
C TYR A 454 20.18 4.74 -26.34
N ASN A 455 20.35 4.18 -27.52
CA ASN A 455 19.36 4.19 -28.58
C ASN A 455 18.04 3.55 -28.13
N CYS A 456 18.06 2.47 -27.33
CA CYS A 456 16.82 1.84 -26.88
C CYS A 456 16.11 2.55 -25.72
N LEU A 457 16.71 3.58 -25.12
CA LEU A 457 16.08 4.35 -24.06
C LEU A 457 14.89 5.18 -24.58
N GLU A 458 13.86 5.32 -23.76
CA GLU A 458 12.79 6.30 -23.96
C GLU A 458 13.32 7.72 -23.73
N PRO A 459 12.69 8.78 -24.29
CA PRO A 459 13.28 10.12 -24.21
C PRO A 459 13.42 10.65 -22.78
N GLY A 460 12.49 10.31 -21.87
CA GLY A 460 12.62 10.63 -20.44
C GLY A 460 13.80 9.95 -19.74
N GLN A 461 14.22 8.78 -20.23
CA GLN A 461 15.44 8.10 -19.76
C GLN A 461 16.69 8.69 -20.40
N ARG A 462 16.61 9.17 -21.65
CA ARG A 462 17.74 9.82 -22.34
C ARG A 462 18.08 11.20 -21.79
N ALA A 463 17.06 11.97 -21.41
CA ALA A 463 17.22 13.34 -20.92
C ALA A 463 18.28 13.48 -19.80
N PRO A 464 18.23 12.71 -18.69
CA PRO A 464 19.27 12.80 -17.66
C PRO A 464 20.64 12.35 -18.16
N VAL A 465 20.71 11.36 -19.07
CA VAL A 465 21.96 10.88 -19.66
C VAL A 465 22.60 11.99 -20.51
N LEU A 466 21.84 12.65 -21.38
CA LEU A 466 22.31 13.80 -22.17
C LEU A 466 22.81 14.93 -21.26
N PHE A 467 22.01 15.27 -20.24
CA PHE A 467 22.37 16.32 -19.28
C PHE A 467 23.73 16.06 -18.62
N THR A 468 24.03 14.81 -18.25
CA THR A 468 25.33 14.47 -17.63
C THR A 468 26.54 14.70 -18.53
N GLN A 469 26.35 14.76 -19.85
CA GLN A 469 27.43 14.97 -20.83
C GLN A 469 27.56 16.43 -21.28
N GLU A 470 26.70 17.32 -20.77
CA GLU A 470 26.87 18.74 -21.01
C GLU A 470 28.11 19.28 -20.31
N LYS A 471 28.76 20.28 -20.92
CA LYS A 471 29.94 20.91 -20.33
C LYS A 471 29.53 21.84 -19.19
N MET A 472 29.21 21.27 -18.03
CA MET A 472 28.70 21.99 -16.85
C MET A 472 29.69 23.02 -16.32
N GLY A 473 31.00 22.81 -16.51
CA GLY A 473 32.04 23.71 -16.00
C GLY A 473 32.07 23.77 -14.47
N PHE A 474 31.47 22.78 -13.80
CA PHE A 474 31.39 22.69 -12.36
C PHE A 474 32.50 21.78 -11.82
N ASN A 475 33.19 22.25 -10.78
CA ASN A 475 34.18 21.47 -10.06
C ASN A 475 33.78 21.39 -8.58
N ASN A 476 33.32 20.22 -8.14
CA ASN A 476 32.86 20.07 -6.75
C ASN A 476 34.00 20.23 -5.72
N GLY A 477 35.25 19.98 -6.11
CA GLY A 477 36.40 20.21 -5.23
C GLY A 477 36.55 21.69 -4.86
N TRP A 478 36.39 22.59 -5.84
CA TRP A 478 36.44 24.03 -5.60
C TRP A 478 35.31 24.53 -4.69
N LEU A 479 34.12 23.93 -4.79
CA LEU A 479 33.03 24.19 -3.84
C LEU A 479 33.43 23.76 -2.43
N VAL A 480 33.86 22.50 -2.29
CA VAL A 480 34.18 21.90 -0.98
C VAL A 480 35.29 22.66 -0.28
N GLN A 481 36.27 23.17 -1.03
CA GLN A 481 37.38 23.97 -0.53
C GLN A 481 37.03 25.45 -0.29
N GLY A 482 35.94 25.95 -0.87
CA GLY A 482 35.57 27.38 -0.82
C GLY A 482 36.54 28.29 -1.58
N GLU A 483 37.30 27.75 -2.56
CA GLU A 483 38.41 28.44 -3.22
C GLU A 483 37.98 29.29 -4.43
N ALA A 484 36.76 29.08 -4.95
CA ALA A 484 36.28 29.76 -6.15
C ALA A 484 35.10 30.70 -5.83
N PRO A 485 35.05 31.90 -6.44
CA PRO A 485 33.89 32.78 -6.31
C PRO A 485 32.66 32.12 -6.96
N PRO A 486 31.42 32.43 -6.49
CA PRO A 486 30.20 31.77 -6.94
C PRO A 486 30.01 31.75 -8.44
N SER A 487 30.31 32.86 -9.13
CA SER A 487 30.12 32.97 -10.57
C SER A 487 31.04 32.05 -11.36
N VAL A 488 32.32 31.91 -10.97
CA VAL A 488 33.27 31.01 -11.65
C VAL A 488 32.86 29.55 -11.46
N LEU A 489 32.35 29.23 -10.28
CA LEU A 489 31.98 27.86 -9.91
C LEU A 489 30.65 27.40 -10.52
N PHE A 490 29.63 28.27 -10.50
CA PHE A 490 28.25 27.87 -10.76
C PHE A 490 27.64 28.44 -12.04
N SER A 491 28.12 29.57 -12.60
CA SER A 491 27.37 30.27 -13.67
C SER A 491 27.06 29.38 -14.88
N LYS A 492 28.05 28.57 -15.30
CA LYS A 492 27.87 27.69 -16.45
C LYS A 492 26.92 26.54 -16.13
N PHE A 493 27.02 25.97 -14.93
CA PHE A 493 26.13 24.91 -14.50
C PHE A 493 24.69 25.42 -14.34
N LYS A 494 24.52 26.58 -13.69
CA LYS A 494 23.24 27.29 -13.56
C LYS A 494 22.64 27.62 -14.91
N GLN A 495 23.46 28.04 -15.88
CA GLN A 495 23.02 28.29 -17.26
C GLN A 495 22.48 27.03 -17.93
N VAL A 496 23.18 25.90 -17.78
CA VAL A 496 22.73 24.59 -18.28
C VAL A 496 21.39 24.20 -17.63
N ILE A 497 21.32 24.25 -16.29
CA ILE A 497 20.09 23.94 -15.53
C ILE A 497 18.93 24.83 -15.98
N SER A 498 19.15 26.14 -16.11
CA SER A 498 18.11 27.11 -16.44
C SER A 498 17.63 27.00 -17.89
N ARG A 499 18.54 26.71 -18.83
CA ARG A 499 18.21 26.51 -20.25
C ARG A 499 17.49 25.20 -20.48
N GLY A 500 17.99 24.11 -19.90
CA GLY A 500 17.40 22.78 -20.02
C GLY A 500 16.18 22.57 -19.13
N ARG A 501 15.87 23.51 -18.22
CA ARG A 501 14.84 23.37 -17.18
C ARG A 501 14.99 22.07 -16.39
N VAL A 502 16.24 21.78 -16.06
CA VAL A 502 16.64 20.50 -15.51
C VAL A 502 16.06 20.36 -14.09
N PRO A 503 15.31 19.28 -13.80
CA PRO A 503 14.77 19.05 -12.47
C PRO A 503 15.88 18.69 -11.47
N ASN A 504 15.66 18.95 -10.18
CA ASN A 504 16.62 18.59 -9.11
C ASN A 504 17.01 17.10 -9.13
N ALA A 505 16.11 16.24 -9.59
CA ALA A 505 16.37 14.81 -9.74
C ALA A 505 17.47 14.52 -10.78
N ASP A 506 17.53 15.28 -11.87
CA ASP A 506 18.57 15.12 -12.90
C ASP A 506 19.92 15.66 -12.41
N ILE A 507 19.92 16.75 -11.63
CA ILE A 507 21.13 17.24 -10.95
C ILE A 507 21.64 16.16 -10.00
N SER A 508 20.76 15.60 -9.17
CA SER A 508 21.12 14.53 -8.24
C SER A 508 21.58 13.27 -8.96
N PHE A 509 20.97 12.94 -10.10
CA PHE A 509 21.38 11.85 -10.98
C PHE A 509 22.82 12.04 -11.49
N TYR A 510 23.17 13.24 -11.96
CA TYR A 510 24.55 13.59 -12.32
C TYR A 510 25.52 13.39 -11.14
N LEU A 511 25.14 13.79 -9.93
CA LEU A 511 25.99 13.65 -8.74
C LEU A 511 26.15 12.18 -8.30
N VAL A 512 25.11 11.33 -8.46
CA VAL A 512 25.25 9.88 -8.27
C VAL A 512 26.21 9.30 -9.30
N HIS A 513 26.06 9.65 -10.58
CA HIS A 513 26.98 9.19 -11.64
C HIS A 513 28.43 9.56 -11.31
N TRP A 514 28.67 10.83 -10.94
CA TRP A 514 29.99 11.31 -10.51
C TRP A 514 30.55 10.47 -9.34
N LEU A 515 29.72 10.19 -8.34
CA LEU A 515 30.11 9.37 -7.18
C LEU A 515 30.48 7.95 -7.61
N THR A 516 29.70 7.33 -8.51
CA THR A 516 29.94 5.96 -8.98
C THR A 516 31.15 5.86 -9.92
N ASP A 517 31.36 6.84 -10.80
CA ASP A 517 32.53 6.89 -11.69
C ASP A 517 33.82 7.02 -10.88
N LEU A 518 33.81 7.88 -9.85
CA LEU A 518 34.95 8.02 -8.95
C LEU A 518 35.16 6.80 -8.05
N ALA A 519 34.10 6.12 -7.62
CA ALA A 519 34.19 4.84 -6.89
C ALA A 519 34.87 3.75 -7.73
N GLY A 520 34.59 3.73 -9.03
CA GLY A 520 35.18 2.82 -10.02
C GLY A 520 36.54 3.27 -10.55
N ALA A 521 37.16 4.33 -10.02
CA ALA A 521 38.35 4.92 -10.64
C ALA A 521 39.62 4.04 -10.61
N GLU A 522 39.64 2.95 -9.84
CA GLU A 522 40.78 2.05 -9.70
C GLU A 522 40.48 0.69 -10.38
N ALA A 523 41.41 0.24 -11.23
CA ALA A 523 41.41 -1.10 -11.78
C ALA A 523 41.76 -2.12 -10.67
N TYR A 524 41.37 -3.38 -10.86
CA TYR A 524 41.47 -4.44 -9.85
C TYR A 524 42.21 -5.70 -10.35
N ASP A 525 42.82 -5.65 -11.54
CA ASP A 525 43.74 -6.63 -12.10
C ASP A 525 43.12 -8.05 -12.20
N GLY A 526 41.87 -8.13 -12.63
CA GLY A 526 41.12 -9.39 -12.77
C GLY A 526 40.79 -10.11 -11.46
N ARG A 527 41.05 -9.51 -10.29
CA ARG A 527 40.65 -10.07 -8.99
C ARG A 527 39.14 -9.91 -8.76
N PRO A 528 38.52 -10.67 -7.84
CA PRO A 528 37.19 -10.32 -7.34
C PRO A 528 37.19 -8.87 -6.84
N TRP A 529 36.14 -8.11 -7.16
CA TRP A 529 36.13 -6.67 -6.92
C TRP A 529 36.43 -6.34 -5.44
N PRO A 530 37.49 -5.56 -5.14
CA PRO A 530 37.95 -5.30 -3.78
C PRO A 530 37.13 -4.23 -3.03
N GLY A 531 36.04 -3.75 -3.65
CA GLY A 531 35.26 -2.60 -3.21
C GLY A 531 35.73 -1.32 -3.88
N ALA A 532 35.16 -0.18 -3.48
CA ALA A 532 35.52 1.14 -3.97
C ALA A 532 36.86 1.61 -3.34
N GLU A 533 37.98 1.03 -3.78
CA GLU A 533 39.32 1.31 -3.20
C GLU A 533 39.66 2.79 -3.23
N LYS A 534 39.23 3.52 -4.26
CA LYS A 534 39.43 4.97 -4.33
C LYS A 534 38.97 5.65 -3.05
N PHE A 535 37.78 5.33 -2.58
CA PHE A 535 37.19 5.93 -1.38
C PHE A 535 37.62 5.26 -0.08
N THR A 536 37.82 3.96 -0.09
CA THR A 536 38.02 3.19 1.14
C THR A 536 39.49 3.15 1.58
N THR A 537 40.45 3.38 0.67
CA THR A 537 41.89 3.28 0.99
C THR A 537 42.69 4.53 0.63
N GLN A 538 42.28 5.28 -0.41
CA GLN A 538 43.03 6.41 -0.95
C GLN A 538 42.46 7.79 -0.59
N PHE A 539 41.14 7.91 -0.46
CA PHE A 539 40.46 9.18 -0.20
C PHE A 539 40.07 9.31 1.28
N PRO A 540 40.40 10.42 1.97
CA PRO A 540 40.00 10.58 3.37
C PRO A 540 38.47 10.64 3.50
N VAL A 541 37.90 9.85 4.43
CA VAL A 541 36.43 9.76 4.65
C VAL A 541 35.79 11.13 4.88
N ARG A 542 36.44 11.99 5.67
CA ARG A 542 35.95 13.35 5.95
C ARG A 542 35.87 14.22 4.70
N VAL A 543 36.81 14.06 3.78
CA VAL A 543 36.78 14.81 2.52
C VAL A 543 35.61 14.31 1.68
N LEU A 544 35.45 12.99 1.52
CA LEU A 544 34.30 12.44 0.79
C LEU A 544 32.95 12.86 1.41
N GLY A 545 32.84 12.84 2.73
CA GLY A 545 31.65 13.33 3.44
C GLY A 545 31.32 14.76 3.03
N SER A 546 32.32 15.64 2.99
CA SER A 546 32.16 17.03 2.56
C SER A 546 31.65 17.17 1.12
N PHE A 547 32.07 16.29 0.21
CA PHE A 547 31.55 16.24 -1.17
C PHE A 547 30.08 15.81 -1.20
N ILE A 548 29.69 14.84 -0.38
CA ILE A 548 28.31 14.35 -0.33
C ILE A 548 27.38 15.36 0.32
N ASP A 549 27.84 16.01 1.38
CA ASP A 549 27.09 17.07 2.06
C ASP A 549 26.87 18.27 1.12
N SER A 550 27.84 18.59 0.24
CA SER A 550 27.69 19.69 -0.72
C SER A 550 26.61 19.44 -1.79
N PHE A 551 26.27 18.18 -2.08
CA PHE A 551 25.29 17.83 -3.12
C PHE A 551 23.87 18.36 -2.86
N GLY A 552 23.48 18.50 -1.58
CA GLY A 552 22.19 19.09 -1.19
C GLY A 552 22.14 20.62 -1.25
N PHE A 553 23.25 21.26 -1.60
CA PHE A 553 23.32 22.69 -1.90
C PHE A 553 23.37 22.91 -3.41
N VAL A 554 24.12 22.08 -4.13
CA VAL A 554 24.23 22.16 -5.59
C VAL A 554 22.88 21.98 -6.28
N ASP A 555 22.01 21.10 -5.79
CA ASP A 555 20.66 20.91 -6.35
C ASP A 555 19.76 22.16 -6.22
N ARG A 556 20.03 23.03 -5.24
CA ARG A 556 19.30 24.29 -5.05
C ARG A 556 19.61 25.31 -6.13
N LEU A 557 20.67 25.11 -6.93
CA LEU A 557 20.91 25.92 -8.13
C LEU A 557 19.75 25.86 -9.12
N ALA A 558 18.77 24.96 -9.01
CA ALA A 558 17.55 25.08 -9.82
C ALA A 558 16.70 26.31 -9.45
N VAL A 559 16.69 26.72 -8.19
CA VAL A 559 15.76 27.74 -7.65
C VAL A 559 16.43 28.94 -6.99
N GLN A 560 17.65 28.78 -6.47
CA GLN A 560 18.45 29.83 -5.85
C GLN A 560 19.50 30.38 -6.82
N SER A 561 20.01 31.58 -6.56
CA SER A 561 21.17 32.16 -7.24
C SER A 561 22.47 31.47 -6.84
N GLU A 562 23.52 31.66 -7.64
CA GLU A 562 24.86 31.16 -7.36
C GLU A 562 25.39 31.65 -6.00
N VAL A 563 25.09 32.89 -5.65
CA VAL A 563 25.53 33.52 -4.39
C VAL A 563 24.81 32.91 -3.20
N GLU A 564 23.48 32.80 -3.25
CA GLU A 564 22.68 32.19 -2.18
C GLU A 564 23.12 30.75 -1.90
N VAL A 565 23.37 29.95 -2.94
CA VAL A 565 23.87 28.57 -2.78
C VAL A 565 25.23 28.53 -2.08
N MET A 566 26.15 29.42 -2.47
CA MET A 566 27.47 29.49 -1.82
C MET A 566 27.36 29.96 -0.36
N GLU A 567 26.56 31.00 -0.09
CA GLU A 567 26.37 31.52 1.27
C GLU A 567 25.71 30.49 2.19
N ASP A 568 24.69 29.78 1.71
CA ASP A 568 24.04 28.67 2.43
C ASP A 568 25.06 27.57 2.76
N TYR A 569 25.85 27.15 1.77
CA TYR A 569 26.88 26.13 1.97
C TYR A 569 27.93 26.59 3.00
N LEU A 570 28.52 27.77 2.83
CA LEU A 570 29.54 28.29 3.73
C LEU A 570 29.01 28.49 5.16
N SER A 571 27.77 28.94 5.31
CA SER A 571 27.12 29.11 6.61
C SER A 571 26.94 27.77 7.32
N ASN A 572 26.46 26.75 6.60
CA ASN A 572 26.34 25.40 7.14
C ASN A 572 27.70 24.82 7.57
N ARG A 573 28.74 24.96 6.75
CA ARG A 573 30.10 24.51 7.11
C ARG A 573 30.67 25.26 8.30
N TRP A 574 30.40 26.57 8.40
CA TRP A 574 30.80 27.38 9.53
C TRP A 574 30.18 26.90 10.84
N GLU A 575 28.88 26.58 10.83
CA GLU A 575 28.17 26.02 11.98
C GLU A 575 28.66 24.62 12.36
N GLU A 576 28.92 23.75 11.38
CA GLU A 576 29.47 22.40 11.62
C GLU A 576 30.85 22.44 12.30
N HIS A 577 31.62 23.49 12.07
CA HIS A 577 32.89 23.73 12.76
C HIS A 577 32.73 24.31 14.17
N GLY A 578 31.50 24.50 14.66
CA GLY A 578 31.20 25.04 15.98
C GLY A 578 31.57 26.51 16.14
N LEU A 579 31.69 27.24 15.02
CA LEU A 579 32.00 28.66 15.02
C LEU A 579 30.72 29.46 15.31
N PRO A 580 30.82 30.63 15.97
CA PRO A 580 29.65 31.45 16.29
C PRO A 580 28.93 31.86 15.01
N PRO A 581 27.58 31.97 15.01
CA PRO A 581 26.82 32.34 13.82
C PRO A 581 27.41 33.58 13.17
N PHE A 582 27.50 33.57 11.84
CA PHE A 582 27.92 34.73 11.08
C PHE A 582 26.98 35.88 11.42
N GLN A 583 27.41 36.82 12.26
CA GLN A 583 26.65 38.05 12.47
C GLN A 583 26.85 38.89 11.22
N PRO A 584 25.82 39.15 10.39
CA PRO A 584 25.96 40.00 9.23
C PRO A 584 26.31 41.40 9.72
N ARG A 585 27.60 41.73 9.79
CA ARG A 585 28.06 43.08 10.04
C ARG A 585 27.81 43.87 8.76
N SER A 586 26.65 44.54 8.70
CA SER A 586 26.25 45.52 7.68
C SER A 586 26.62 45.15 6.24
N THR A 587 25.68 44.52 5.54
CA THR A 587 25.35 44.48 4.09
C THR A 587 26.25 45.13 3.00
N SER A 588 27.54 45.38 3.18
CA SER A 588 28.35 46.03 2.13
C SER A 588 29.66 45.36 1.79
N THR A 589 30.18 44.39 2.55
CA THR A 589 31.43 43.73 2.13
C THR A 589 31.64 42.38 2.82
N ILE A 590 31.08 41.31 2.26
CA ILE A 590 31.79 40.02 2.28
C ILE A 590 32.71 40.09 1.07
N ALA A 591 33.90 40.68 1.28
CA ALA A 591 35.01 40.51 0.34
C ALA A 591 35.60 39.14 0.65
N LEU A 592 35.28 38.17 -0.21
CA LEU A 592 36.05 36.94 -0.37
C LEU A 592 37.35 37.26 -1.09
#